data_AF-A0A848HJI0-F1
#
_entry.id   AF-A0A848HJI0-F1
#
_cell.length_a   1.000
_cell.length_b   1.000
_cell.length_c   1.000
_cell.angle_alpha   90.00
_cell.angle_beta   90.00
_cell.angle_gamma   90.00
#
_symmetry.space_group_name_H-M   'P 1'
#
loop_
_entity.id
_entity.type
_entity.pdbx_description
1 polymer ?
#
loop_
_entity_poly.entity_id
_entity_poly.type
_entity_poly.pdbx_seq_one_letter_code
_entity_poly.pdbx_strand_id
1 'polypeptide(L)'
;MACFSLGPGQVAHAVMHRTVEEIWYVVSGRGEMWRRQGEREEVVTLEAGVCATIPVGTRFQFRAHAAESLQVVAVTMPPWPGEGEAVFVDGAWPAT
;
A
#
# COMPACT_ATOMS: atom_id res chain seq x y z
N MET A 1 5.51 -12.08 -5.03
CA MET A 1 4.34 -12.15 -4.13
C MET A 1 4.84 -11.99 -2.72
N ALA A 2 4.17 -11.15 -1.94
CA ALA A 2 4.46 -10.94 -0.53
C ALA A 2 3.14 -10.89 0.26
N CYS A 3 3.21 -11.24 1.54
CA CYS A 3 2.12 -11.03 2.49
C CYS A 3 2.58 -9.98 3.49
N PHE A 4 1.78 -8.95 3.70
CA PHE A 4 2.08 -7.87 4.64
C PHE A 4 0.99 -7.79 5.70
N SER A 5 1.39 -7.42 6.92
CA SER A 5 0.47 -7.10 8.00
C SER A 5 0.83 -5.77 8.67
N LEU A 6 -0.18 -4.98 8.99
CA LEU A 6 -0.09 -3.87 9.92
C LEU A 6 -0.95 -4.19 11.14
N GLY A 7 -0.40 -3.99 12.32
CA GLY A 7 -1.15 -4.02 13.57
C GLY A 7 -2.08 -2.81 13.70
N PRO A 8 -3.06 -2.86 14.62
CA PRO A 8 -4.01 -1.77 14.82
C PRO A 8 -3.34 -0.42 15.03
N GLY A 9 -3.83 0.60 14.32
CA GLY A 9 -3.34 1.98 14.39
C GLY A 9 -1.98 2.24 13.75
N GLN A 10 -1.30 1.21 13.22
CA GLN A 10 0.00 1.39 12.57
C GLN A 10 -0.14 2.02 11.19
N VAL A 11 0.85 2.84 10.84
CA VAL A 11 0.97 3.56 9.57
C VAL A 11 2.29 3.20 8.92
N ALA A 12 2.23 2.64 7.71
CA ALA A 12 3.42 2.33 6.94
C ALA A 12 4.12 3.59 6.41
N HIS A 13 5.40 3.46 6.03
CA HIS A 13 6.08 4.49 5.25
C HIS A 13 5.46 4.61 3.86
N ALA A 14 5.36 5.85 3.36
CA ALA A 14 4.92 6.09 2.00
C ALA A 14 6.04 5.75 1.01
N VAL A 15 5.68 5.07 -0.07
CA VAL A 15 6.61 4.62 -1.10
C VAL A 15 6.07 4.87 -2.50
N MET A 16 6.98 4.79 -3.48
CA MET A 16 6.68 4.72 -4.90
C MET A 16 7.57 3.65 -5.52
N HIS A 17 6.99 2.83 -6.40
CA HIS A 17 7.74 1.84 -7.18
C HIS A 17 8.32 2.47 -8.45
N ARG A 18 9.54 2.07 -8.82
CA ARG A 18 10.28 2.59 -9.98
C ARG A 18 9.87 1.93 -11.28
N THR A 19 9.69 0.62 -11.25
CA THR A 19 9.59 -0.23 -12.44
C THR A 19 8.44 -1.23 -12.40
N VAL A 20 7.89 -1.54 -11.22
CA VAL A 20 6.81 -2.53 -11.09
C VAL A 20 5.46 -1.90 -10.79
N GLU A 21 4.41 -2.43 -11.43
CA GLU A 21 3.05 -2.28 -10.94
C GLU A 21 2.81 -3.26 -9.79
N GLU A 22 1.90 -2.93 -8.89
CA GLU A 22 1.53 -3.81 -7.79
C GLU A 22 0.02 -3.99 -7.72
N ILE A 23 -0.43 -5.20 -7.43
CA ILE A 23 -1.84 -5.52 -7.18
C ILE A 23 -1.94 -6.11 -5.77
N TRP A 24 -2.86 -5.55 -5.00
CA TRP A 24 -3.15 -5.95 -3.63
C TRP A 24 -4.50 -6.66 -3.57
N TYR A 25 -4.58 -7.71 -2.75
CA TYR A 25 -5.81 -8.32 -2.30
C TYR A 25 -5.85 -8.30 -0.77
N VAL A 26 -6.84 -7.63 -0.20
CA VAL A 26 -7.01 -7.55 1.25
C VAL A 26 -7.62 -8.86 1.74
N VAL A 27 -6.85 -9.59 2.54
CA VAL A 27 -7.23 -10.90 3.07
C VAL A 27 -8.15 -10.75 4.27
N SER A 28 -7.79 -9.85 5.19
CA SER A 28 -8.57 -9.61 6.40
C SER A 28 -8.30 -8.24 6.99
N GLY A 29 -9.21 -7.81 7.86
CA GLY A 29 -9.07 -6.57 8.61
C GLY A 29 -9.52 -5.34 7.85
N ARG A 30 -9.13 -4.17 8.36
CA ARG A 30 -9.56 -2.87 7.85
C ARG A 30 -8.44 -1.85 7.89
N GLY A 31 -8.40 -0.99 6.88
CA GLY A 31 -7.45 0.10 6.79
C GLY A 31 -7.80 1.06 5.66
N GLU A 32 -6.84 1.91 5.34
CA GLU A 32 -6.96 2.91 4.28
C GLU A 32 -5.65 2.98 3.52
N MET A 33 -5.74 3.22 2.21
CA MET A 33 -4.62 3.54 1.36
C MET A 33 -4.79 4.94 0.81
N TRP A 34 -3.86 5.83 1.16
CA TRP A 34 -3.63 7.04 0.41
C TRP A 34 -2.84 6.70 -0.86
N ARG A 35 -3.26 7.26 -1.99
CA ARG A 35 -2.57 7.10 -3.27
C ARG A 35 -2.62 8.39 -4.09
N ARG A 36 -1.52 8.70 -4.78
CA ARG A 36 -1.43 9.82 -5.70
C ARG A 36 -0.84 9.38 -7.04
N GLN A 37 -1.54 9.71 -8.11
CA GLN A 37 -1.15 9.45 -9.49
C GLN A 37 -1.29 10.74 -10.32
N GLY A 38 -0.16 11.38 -10.61
CA GLY A 38 -0.14 12.73 -11.18
C GLY A 38 -0.82 13.73 -10.26
N GLU A 39 -1.84 14.41 -10.79
CA GLU A 39 -2.67 15.39 -10.06
C GLU A 39 -3.82 14.75 -9.27
N ARG A 40 -4.12 13.46 -9.48
CA ARG A 40 -5.18 12.76 -8.75
C ARG A 40 -4.65 12.22 -7.45
N GLU A 41 -5.29 12.61 -6.35
CA GLU A 41 -4.99 12.16 -5.01
C GLU A 41 -6.27 11.70 -4.32
N GLU A 42 -6.24 10.53 -3.70
CA GLU A 42 -7.40 9.95 -3.03
C GLU A 42 -7.00 9.02 -1.89
N VAL A 43 -7.94 8.81 -0.98
CA VAL A 43 -7.86 7.77 0.06
C VAL A 43 -8.92 6.73 -0.26
N VAL A 44 -8.51 5.47 -0.37
CA VAL A 44 -9.40 4.34 -0.62
C VAL A 44 -9.46 3.42 0.60
N THR A 45 -10.66 2.91 0.88
CA THR A 45 -10.86 1.93 1.96
C THR A 45 -10.25 0.59 1.58
N LEU A 46 -9.53 -0.02 2.53
CA LEU A 46 -9.06 -1.39 2.45
C LEU A 46 -9.87 -2.24 3.43
N GLU A 47 -10.56 -3.25 2.91
CA GLU A 47 -11.32 -4.22 3.71
C GLU A 47 -11.32 -5.58 3.00
N ALA A 48 -11.59 -6.66 3.75
CA ALA A 48 -11.50 -8.02 3.24
C ALA A 48 -12.26 -8.21 1.91
N GLY A 49 -11.60 -8.78 0.91
CA GLY A 49 -12.15 -9.00 -0.43
C GLY A 49 -11.91 -7.86 -1.43
N VAL A 50 -11.41 -6.70 -0.99
CA VAL A 50 -11.05 -5.59 -1.88
C VAL A 50 -9.74 -5.88 -2.62
N CYS A 51 -9.76 -5.65 -3.94
CA CYS A 51 -8.57 -5.59 -4.78
C CYS A 51 -8.21 -4.13 -5.08
N ALA A 52 -6.92 -3.78 -4.99
CA ALA A 52 -6.41 -2.48 -5.39
C ALA A 52 -5.26 -2.65 -6.39
N THR A 53 -5.30 -1.90 -7.50
CA THR A 53 -4.19 -1.81 -8.45
C THR A 53 -3.39 -0.54 -8.23
N ILE A 54 -2.08 -0.66 -8.17
CA ILE A 54 -1.11 0.41 -7.92
C ILE A 54 -0.17 0.48 -9.13
N PRO A 55 -0.48 1.33 -10.14
CA PRO A 55 0.38 1.48 -11.31
C PRO A 55 1.76 2.03 -10.96
N VAL A 56 2.75 1.78 -11.82
CA VAL A 56 4.11 2.35 -11.70
C VAL A 56 4.05 3.87 -11.50
N GLY A 57 4.89 4.40 -10.62
CA GLY A 57 4.95 5.83 -10.31
C GLY A 57 3.84 6.33 -9.39
N THR A 58 2.89 5.48 -9.00
CA THR A 58 1.93 5.82 -7.94
C THR A 58 2.67 5.97 -6.62
N ARG A 59 2.47 7.11 -5.96
CA ARG A 59 2.90 7.31 -4.56
C ARG A 59 1.79 6.79 -3.68
N PHE A 60 2.09 5.91 -2.75
CA PHE A 60 1.07 5.36 -1.88
C PHE A 60 1.57 5.16 -0.46
N GLN A 61 0.64 5.19 0.47
CA GLN A 61 0.84 4.93 1.89
C GLN A 61 -0.41 4.23 2.40
N PHE A 62 -0.27 3.35 3.37
CA PHE A 62 -1.39 2.64 3.94
C PHE A 62 -1.29 2.60 5.46
N ARG A 63 -2.45 2.57 6.10
CA ARG A 63 -2.58 2.46 7.56
C ARG A 63 -3.63 1.44 7.93
N ALA A 64 -3.44 0.78 9.06
CA ALA A 64 -4.47 -0.04 9.65
C ALA A 64 -5.49 0.83 10.42
N HIS A 65 -6.71 0.31 10.55
CA HIS A 65 -7.70 0.90 11.42
C HIS A 65 -7.23 0.88 12.89
N ALA A 66 -7.72 1.80 13.72
CA ALA A 66 -7.25 1.97 15.10
C ALA A 66 -7.43 0.72 15.98
N ALA A 67 -8.43 -0.12 15.68
CA ALA A 67 -8.79 -1.29 16.49
C ALA A 67 -8.59 -2.64 15.79
N GLU A 68 -8.24 -2.64 14.50
CA GLU A 68 -8.17 -3.86 13.69
C GLU A 68 -6.83 -3.89 12.94
N SER A 69 -6.21 -5.07 12.86
CA SER A 69 -5.06 -5.26 11.98
C SER A 69 -5.51 -5.23 10.52
N LEU A 70 -4.56 -5.09 9.60
CA LEU A 70 -4.77 -5.20 8.17
C LEU A 70 -3.84 -6.28 7.63
N GLN A 71 -4.35 -7.22 6.85
CA GLN A 71 -3.55 -8.23 6.16
C GLN A 71 -3.80 -8.21 4.66
N VAL A 72 -2.72 -8.18 3.88
CA VAL A 72 -2.78 -8.05 2.42
C VAL A 72 -1.83 -9.04 1.76
N VAL A 73 -2.26 -9.62 0.65
CA VAL A 73 -1.40 -10.30 -0.32
C VAL A 73 -1.12 -9.33 -1.46
N ALA A 74 0.15 -9.15 -1.79
CA ALA A 74 0.56 -8.29 -2.88
C ALA A 74 1.38 -9.06 -3.93
N VAL A 75 1.16 -8.70 -5.19
CA VAL A 75 1.89 -9.23 -6.34
C VAL A 75 2.37 -8.08 -7.21
N THR A 76 3.58 -8.20 -7.74
CA THR A 76 4.19 -7.18 -8.59
C THR A 76 4.35 -7.71 -10.01
N MET A 77 4.18 -6.83 -11.01
CA MET A 77 4.44 -7.12 -12.41
C MET A 77 5.31 -6.02 -13.01
N PRO A 78 6.52 -6.32 -13.50
CA PRO A 78 7.22 -7.62 -13.43
C PRO A 78 7.54 -8.05 -11.98
N PRO A 79 8.09 -9.27 -11.76
CA PRO A 79 8.51 -9.71 -10.44
C PRO A 79 9.47 -8.70 -9.77
N TRP A 80 9.40 -8.63 -8.44
CA TRP A 80 10.18 -7.68 -7.63
C TRP A 80 11.69 -7.73 -7.98
N PRO A 81 12.30 -6.60 -8.42
CA PRO A 81 13.64 -6.62 -8.96
C PRO A 81 14.74 -6.48 -7.89
N GLY A 82 14.38 -6.16 -6.63
CA GLY A 82 15.33 -6.05 -5.52
C GLY A 82 15.05 -4.86 -4.59
N GLU A 83 15.92 -4.66 -3.60
CA GLU A 83 15.71 -3.71 -2.49
C GLU A 83 15.58 -2.24 -2.93
N GLY A 84 16.13 -1.86 -4.10
CA GLY A 84 16.07 -0.49 -4.62
C GLY A 84 14.78 -0.11 -5.34
N GLU A 85 13.79 -1.00 -5.39
CA GLU A 85 12.54 -0.78 -6.12
C GLU A 85 11.58 0.16 -5.39
N ALA A 86 11.42 -0.01 -4.07
CA ALA A 86 10.65 0.90 -3.24
C ALA A 86 11.48 2.14 -2.89
N VAL A 87 10.99 3.32 -3.29
CA VAL A 87 11.58 4.60 -2.93
C VAL A 87 10.69 5.30 -1.93
N PHE A 88 11.25 5.68 -0.78
CA PHE A 88 10.53 6.48 0.20
C PHE A 88 10.16 7.86 -0.35
N VAL A 89 8.94 8.28 -0.06
CA VAL A 89 8.38 9.57 -0.45
C VAL A 89 7.62 10.19 0.72
N ASP A 90 7.24 11.45 0.60
CA ASP A 90 6.32 12.07 1.56
C ASP A 90 4.93 11.44 1.45
N GLY A 91 4.37 11.08 2.61
CA GLY A 91 3.05 10.49 2.76
C GLY A 91 2.03 11.45 3.35
N ALA A 92 0.76 11.02 3.35
CA ALA A 92 -0.34 11.76 3.97
C ALA A 92 -0.34 11.68 5.51
N TRP A 93 0.31 10.67 6.09
CA TRP A 93 0.31 10.41 7.52
C TRP A 93 1.74 10.21 8.06
N PRO A 94 2.00 10.57 9.33
CA PRO A 94 3.22 10.19 10.02
C PRO A 94 3.30 8.66 10.17
N ALA A 95 4.41 8.05 9.74
CA ALA A 95 4.63 6.61 9.91
C ALA A 95 4.88 6.24 11.39
N THR A 96 4.46 5.04 11.81
CA THR A 96 4.47 4.58 13.21
C THR A 96 4.85 3.12 13.36
#